data_AF-A0A382VYC4-F1
#
_entry.id   AF-A0A382VYC4-F1
#
_cell.length_a   1.000
_cell.length_b   1.000
_cell.length_c   1.000
_cell.angle_alpha   90.00
_cell.angle_beta   90.00
_cell.angle_gamma   90.00
#
_symmetry.space_group_name_H-M   'P 1'
#
loop_
_entity.id
_entity.type
_entity.pdbx_description
1 polymer ?
#
loop_
_entity_poly.entity_id
_entity_poly.type
_entity_poly.pdbx_seq_one_letter_code
_entity_poly.pdbx_strand_id
1 'polypeptide(L)'
;MVSSTKKRRILCITGTRADYPRVKSVLKEINRRDSLHLDILVTGSHLLEDYGYSIQEILQDGFTVAGEVPMFEGEYNSPHGMAKAAAR
;
A
#
# COMPACT_ATOMS: atom_id res chain seq x y z
N MET A 1 -35.15 -13.35 7.81
CA MET A 1 -33.98 -13.03 8.65
C MET A 1 -32.80 -12.78 7.74
N VAL A 2 -32.23 -11.57 7.80
CA VAL A 2 -31.21 -11.08 6.85
C VAL A 2 -29.92 -11.89 7.00
N SER A 3 -29.48 -12.45 5.88
CA SER A 3 -28.22 -13.18 5.74
C SER A 3 -27.05 -12.29 6.15
N SER A 4 -26.28 -12.73 7.16
CA SER A 4 -24.98 -12.16 7.51
C SER A 4 -23.99 -12.44 6.38
N THR A 5 -24.01 -11.63 5.32
CA THR A 5 -22.99 -11.71 4.28
C THR A 5 -21.73 -11.02 4.78
N LYS A 6 -20.75 -11.83 5.21
CA LYS A 6 -19.42 -11.36 5.58
C LYS A 6 -18.86 -10.49 4.45
N LYS A 7 -18.44 -9.25 4.75
CA LYS A 7 -17.82 -8.36 3.76
C LYS A 7 -16.63 -9.07 3.10
N ARG A 8 -16.54 -9.02 1.77
CA ARG A 8 -15.37 -9.55 1.05
C ARG A 8 -14.20 -8.61 1.29
N ARG A 9 -13.11 -9.13 1.85
CA ARG A 9 -11.89 -8.36 2.10
C ARG A 9 -11.06 -8.28 0.82
N ILE A 10 -10.56 -7.09 0.51
CA ILE A 10 -9.66 -6.80 -0.60
C ILE A 10 -8.42 -6.13 -0.01
N LEU A 11 -7.24 -6.69 -0.28
CA LEU A 11 -5.96 -6.09 0.09
C LEU A 11 -5.32 -5.50 -1.17
N CYS A 12 -5.03 -4.20 -1.13
CA CYS A 12 -4.17 -3.56 -2.12
C CYS A 12 -2.76 -3.46 -1.57
N ILE A 13 -1.77 -3.92 -2.33
CA ILE A 13 -0.35 -3.71 -2.03
C ILE A 13 0.19 -2.72 -3.05
N THR A 14 0.83 -1.65 -2.59
CA THR A 14 1.47 -0.65 -3.45
C THR A 14 2.90 -0.40 -2.97
N GLY A 15 3.85 -0.44 -3.90
CA GLY A 15 5.29 -0.38 -3.60
C GLY A 15 5.97 0.89 -4.08
N THR A 16 5.41 1.58 -5.07
CA THR A 16 6.02 2.78 -5.66
C THR A 16 4.98 3.85 -6.00
N ARG A 17 5.42 5.11 -6.07
CA ARG A 17 4.60 6.24 -6.53
C ARG A 17 3.97 6.02 -7.92
N ALA A 18 4.55 5.18 -8.77
CA ALA A 18 4.02 4.88 -10.10
C ALA A 18 2.84 3.88 -10.09
N ASP A 19 2.69 3.10 -9.01
CA ASP A 19 1.66 2.07 -8.88
C ASP A 19 0.33 2.67 -8.42
N TYR A 20 0.37 3.44 -7.33
CA TYR A 20 -0.82 3.94 -6.63
C TYR A 20 -1.80 4.73 -7.52
N PRO A 21 -1.38 5.72 -8.34
CA PRO A 21 -2.31 6.49 -9.17
C PRO A 21 -3.12 5.64 -10.16
N ARG A 22 -2.57 4.49 -10.60
CA ARG A 22 -3.22 3.60 -11.58
C ARG A 22 -4.43 2.87 -10.99
N VAL A 23 -4.40 2.61 -9.68
CA VAL A 23 -5.45 1.86 -8.97
C VAL A 23 -6.33 2.77 -8.11
N LYS A 24 -5.93 4.01 -7.85
CA LYS A 24 -6.63 4.97 -6.98
C LYS A 24 -8.15 5.05 -7.23
N SER A 25 -8.59 5.13 -8.48
CA SER A 25 -10.03 5.18 -8.81
C SER A 25 -10.76 3.90 -8.40
N VAL A 26 -10.16 2.74 -8.64
CA VAL A 26 -10.70 1.43 -8.24
C VAL A 26 -10.76 1.31 -6.72
N LEU A 27 -9.73 1.75 -6.01
CA LEU A 27 -9.70 1.73 -4.54
C LEU A 27 -10.83 2.61 -3.95
N LYS A 28 -11.08 3.79 -4.54
CA LYS A 28 -12.21 4.65 -4.12
C LYS A 28 -13.56 3.93 -4.31
N GLU A 29 -13.74 3.24 -5.42
CA GLU A 29 -14.98 2.48 -5.68
C GLU A 29 -15.13 1.25 -4.78
N ILE A 30 -14.04 0.57 -4.41
CA ILE A 30 -14.07 -0.51 -3.42
C ILE A 30 -14.48 0.03 -2.05
N ASN A 31 -13.86 1.14 -1.62
CA ASN A 31 -14.08 1.71 -0.29
C ASN A 31 -15.51 2.23 -0.09
N ARG A 32 -16.23 2.56 -1.17
CA ARG A 32 -17.63 3.03 -1.14
C ARG A 32 -18.66 1.90 -1.01
N ARG A 33 -18.28 0.63 -1.20
CA ARG A 33 -19.22 -0.49 -1.24
C ARG A 33 -19.29 -1.18 0.12
N ASP A 34 -20.45 -1.17 0.74
CA ASP A 34 -20.66 -1.82 2.04
C ASP A 34 -20.44 -3.34 2.04
N SER A 35 -20.54 -3.99 0.88
CA SER A 35 -20.26 -5.42 0.73
C SER A 35 -18.75 -5.75 0.69
N LEU A 36 -17.89 -4.74 0.61
CA LEU A 36 -16.44 -4.87 0.53
C LEU A 36 -15.76 -4.23 1.75
N HIS A 37 -14.58 -4.73 2.06
CA HIS A 37 -13.68 -4.13 3.03
C HIS A 37 -12.31 -3.97 2.38
N LEU A 38 -11.79 -2.74 2.35
CA LEU A 38 -10.50 -2.42 1.76
C LEU A 38 -9.43 -2.28 2.85
N ASP A 39 -8.34 -3.01 2.69
CA ASP A 39 -7.08 -2.77 3.37
C ASP A 39 -6.01 -2.33 2.35
N ILE A 40 -5.13 -1.42 2.74
CA ILE A 40 -3.96 -1.04 1.94
C ILE A 40 -2.69 -1.37 2.73
N LEU A 41 -1.78 -2.11 2.12
CA LEU A 41 -0.42 -2.33 2.61
C LEU A 41 0.56 -1.55 1.75
N VAL A 42 1.41 -0.78 2.40
CA VAL A 42 2.38 0.09 1.73
C VAL A 42 3.78 -0.47 1.93
N THR A 43 4.59 -0.50 0.87
CA THR A 43 5.95 -1.05 0.89
C THR A 43 6.85 -0.27 -0.08
N GLY A 44 8.09 -0.73 -0.27
CA GLY A 44 9.01 -0.19 -1.27
C GLY A 44 9.33 1.30 -1.09
N SER A 45 9.39 2.03 -2.21
CA SER A 45 9.83 3.43 -2.24
C SER A 45 8.81 4.42 -1.70
N HIS A 46 7.57 4.00 -1.43
CA HIS A 46 6.60 4.84 -0.72
C HIS A 46 7.07 5.22 0.70
N LEU A 47 7.88 4.35 1.32
CA LEU A 47 8.37 4.52 2.69
C LEU A 47 9.75 5.21 2.76
N LEU A 48 10.31 5.62 1.63
CA LEU A 48 11.62 6.29 1.57
C LEU A 48 11.44 7.81 1.52
N GLU A 49 12.06 8.53 2.47
CA GLU A 49 12.08 9.99 2.50
C GLU A 49 12.80 10.58 1.29
N ASP A 50 13.92 9.97 0.87
CA ASP A 50 14.70 10.37 -0.32
C ASP A 50 13.89 10.35 -1.63
N TYR A 51 12.80 9.57 -1.65
CA TYR A 51 11.86 9.46 -2.78
C TYR A 51 10.54 10.19 -2.52
N GLY A 52 10.51 11.09 -1.54
CA GLY A 52 9.39 11.97 -1.24
C GLY A 52 8.32 11.41 -0.30
N TYR A 53 8.56 10.26 0.35
CA TYR A 53 7.68 9.66 1.35
C TYR A 53 6.20 9.58 0.91
N SER A 54 5.98 9.06 -0.29
CA SER A 54 4.69 9.11 -1.00
C SER A 54 3.55 8.29 -0.37
N ILE A 55 3.80 7.60 0.75
CA ILE A 55 2.73 7.10 1.62
C ILE A 55 1.77 8.23 2.05
N GLN A 56 2.27 9.46 2.19
CA GLN A 56 1.45 10.61 2.55
C GLN A 56 0.35 10.90 1.51
N GLU A 57 0.58 10.66 0.22
CA GLU A 57 -0.44 10.84 -0.81
C GLU A 57 -1.64 9.88 -0.60
N ILE A 58 -1.37 8.65 -0.17
CA ILE A 58 -2.39 7.64 0.11
C ILE A 58 -3.24 8.06 1.33
N LEU A 59 -2.59 8.54 2.39
CA LEU A 59 -3.26 9.03 3.60
C LEU A 59 -4.09 10.29 3.31
N GLN A 60 -3.55 11.24 2.54
CA GLN A 60 -4.25 12.48 2.16
C GLN A 60 -5.48 12.22 1.29
N ASP A 61 -5.51 11.13 0.53
CA ASP A 61 -6.68 10.69 -0.23
C ASP A 61 -7.79 10.05 0.63
N GLY A 62 -7.57 9.94 1.95
CA GLY A 62 -8.54 9.43 2.91
C GLY A 62 -8.55 7.91 3.04
N PHE A 63 -7.52 7.22 2.54
CA PHE A 63 -7.38 5.79 2.76
C PHE A 63 -6.71 5.48 4.10
N THR A 64 -7.05 4.34 4.68
CA THR A 64 -6.36 3.78 5.85
C THR A 64 -5.30 2.78 5.39
N VAL A 65 -4.08 2.94 5.87
CA VAL A 65 -3.00 1.97 5.69
C VAL A 65 -3.11 0.94 6.82
N ALA A 66 -3.36 -0.31 6.46
CA ALA A 66 -3.48 -1.42 7.39
C ALA A 66 -2.12 -1.94 7.88
N GLY A 67 -1.05 -1.65 7.14
CA GLY A 67 0.32 -1.99 7.53
C GLY A 67 1.37 -1.45 6.56
N GLU A 68 2.58 -1.33 7.08
CA GLU A 68 3.77 -0.92 6.34
C GLU A 68 4.78 -2.06 6.35
N VAL A 69 5.42 -2.33 5.21
CA VAL A 69 6.47 -3.36 5.10
C VAL A 69 7.75 -2.71 4.58
N PRO A 70 8.69 -2.33 5.48
CA PRO A 70 9.97 -1.76 5.10
C PRO A 70 10.86 -2.78 4.37
N MET A 71 11.29 -2.44 3.15
CA MET A 71 12.17 -3.29 2.33
C MET A 71 13.64 -2.85 2.36
N PHE A 72 13.89 -1.57 2.62
CA PHE A 72 15.20 -0.94 2.45
C PHE A 72 15.80 -0.56 3.80
N GLU A 73 17.11 -0.74 3.96
CA GLU A 73 17.87 -0.38 5.16
C GLU A 73 19.25 0.16 4.77
N GLY A 74 19.77 1.10 5.57
CA GLY A 74 21.12 1.64 5.39
C GLY A 74 21.36 2.18 3.98
N GLU A 75 22.52 1.87 3.39
CA GLU A 75 22.85 2.19 2.00
C GLU A 75 22.13 1.26 1.02
N TYR A 76 20.81 1.47 0.88
CA TYR A 76 19.92 0.61 0.11
C TYR A 76 20.17 0.65 -1.41
N ASN A 77 20.70 1.77 -1.93
CA ASN A 77 21.01 1.94 -3.34
C ASN A 77 22.41 1.41 -3.69
N SER A 78 22.69 0.17 -3.30
CA SER A 78 23.92 -0.56 -3.55
C SER A 78 23.60 -2.02 -3.90
N PRO A 79 24.50 -2.78 -4.56
CA PRO A 79 24.28 -4.20 -4.80
C PRO A 79 23.98 -4.99 -3.51
N HIS A 80 24.64 -4.63 -2.39
CA HIS A 80 24.40 -5.21 -1.07
C HIS A 80 23.02 -4.85 -0.52
N GLY A 81 22.64 -3.58 -0.61
CA GLY A 81 21.32 -3.11 -0.19
C GLY A 81 20.18 -3.79 -0.96
N MET A 82 20.33 -3.91 -2.28
CA MET A 82 19.38 -4.63 -3.13
C MET A 82 19.29 -6.12 -2.77
N ALA A 83 20.43 -6.79 -2.54
CA ALA A 83 20.44 -8.19 -2.14
C ALA A 83 19.76 -8.41 -0.79
N LYS A 84 19.99 -7.52 0.19
CA LYS A 84 19.30 -7.56 1.48
C LYS A 84 17.79 -7.37 1.36
N ALA A 85 17.35 -6.42 0.53
CA ALA A 85 15.93 -6.15 0.33
C ALA A 85 15.19 -7.35 -0.28
N ALA A 86 15.83 -8.06 -1.21
CA ALA A 86 15.26 -9.25 -1.86
C ALA A 86 15.28 -10.52 -0.99
N ALA A 87 16.11 -10.56 0.05
CA ALA A 87 16.27 -11.73 0.92
C ALA A 87 15.27 -11.83 2.09
N ARG A 88 14.36 -10.86 2.22
CA ARG A 88 13.31 -10.82 3.24
C ARG A 88 12.07 -11.58 2.81
#